data_AF-A0A359FX45-F1
#
_entry.id   AF-A0A359FX45-F1
#
_cell.length_a   1.000
_cell.length_b   1.000
_cell.length_c   1.000
_cell.angle_alpha   90.00
_cell.angle_beta   90.00
_cell.angle_gamma   90.00
#
_symmetry.space_group_name_H-M   'P 1'
#
loop_
_entity.id
_entity.type
_entity.pdbx_description
1 polymer ?
#
loop_
_entity_poly.entity_id
_entity_poly.type
_entity_poly.pdbx_seq_one_letter_code
_entity_poly.pdbx_strand_id
1 'polypeptide(L)' 'ISSESTLSDLEPLLTIDGYWKFNIGDDQSWAAEAFDDSQWDSIAAPGSWQDWGYIGYNSYAWYRKEV' A
#
# COMPACT_ATOMS: atom_id res chain seq x y z
N ILE A 1 19.02 17.04 33.87
CA ILE A 1 17.79 17.30 33.10
C ILE A 1 17.94 16.43 31.86
N SER A 2 17.34 15.25 31.86
CA SER A 2 17.38 14.34 30.72
C SER A 2 16.28 14.78 29.75
N SER A 3 16.66 15.23 28.57
CA SER A 3 15.72 15.53 27.50
C SER A 3 15.25 14.19 26.91
N GLU A 4 13.99 13.84 27.10
CA GLU A 4 13.37 12.70 26.42
C GLU A 4 13.14 13.07 24.95
N SER A 5 13.68 12.25 24.05
CA SER A 5 13.42 12.34 22.61
C SER A 5 11.98 11.94 22.32
N THR A 6 11.26 12.72 21.51
CA THR A 6 9.85 12.46 21.18
C THR A 6 9.71 11.79 19.82
N LEU A 7 8.58 11.12 19.56
CA LEU A 7 8.31 10.54 18.25
C LEU A 7 8.26 11.58 17.11
N SER A 8 8.01 12.84 17.44
CA SER A 8 8.03 13.98 16.51
C SER A 8 9.42 14.39 16.03
N ASP A 9 10.49 13.93 16.69
CA ASP A 9 11.88 14.22 16.31
C ASP A 9 12.44 13.20 15.29
N LEU A 10 11.64 12.22 14.88
CA LEU A 10 12.03 11.18 13.91
C LEU A 10 11.55 11.56 12.51
N GLU A 11 12.50 11.73 11.58
CA GLU A 11 12.19 11.78 10.15
C GLU A 11 11.73 10.40 9.69
N PRO A 12 10.57 10.27 9.01
CA PRO A 12 10.08 8.99 8.54
C PRO A 12 11.04 8.43 7.48
N LEU A 13 11.56 7.22 7.72
CA LEU A 13 12.48 6.53 6.82
C LEU A 13 11.85 6.23 5.44
N LEU A 14 10.51 6.06 5.40
CA LEU A 14 9.74 5.83 4.19
C LEU A 14 8.30 6.27 4.40
N THR A 15 7.75 7.06 3.47
CA THR A 15 6.32 7.36 3.42
C THR A 15 5.61 6.32 2.55
N ILE A 16 4.53 5.75 3.08
CA ILE A 16 3.68 4.81 2.32
C ILE A 16 2.62 5.54 1.48
N ASP A 17 2.56 6.87 1.60
CA ASP A 17 1.64 7.71 0.85
C ASP A 17 1.89 7.62 -0.66
N GLY A 18 0.83 7.85 -1.43
CA GLY A 18 0.86 7.96 -2.88
C GLY A 18 0.19 6.79 -3.57
N TYR A 19 0.52 6.59 -4.85
CA TYR A 19 -0.10 5.57 -5.69
C TYR A 19 0.59 4.22 -5.57
N TRP A 20 -0.23 3.18 -5.52
CA TRP A 20 0.18 1.78 -5.44
C TRP A 20 -0.48 1.00 -6.56
N LYS A 21 0.17 -0.08 -7.01
CA LYS A 21 -0.48 -1.11 -7.82
C LYS A 21 -1.45 -1.88 -6.95
N PHE A 22 -2.66 -2.12 -7.44
CA PHE A 22 -3.73 -2.74 -6.68
C PHE A 22 -4.47 -3.78 -7.50
N ASN A 23 -4.76 -4.93 -6.88
CA ASN A 23 -5.59 -5.96 -7.47
C ASN A 23 -6.41 -6.70 -6.41
N ILE A 24 -7.63 -7.05 -6.77
CA ILE A 24 -8.53 -7.84 -5.93
C ILE A 24 -8.28 -9.34 -6.11
N GLY A 25 -8.42 -10.10 -5.02
CA GLY A 25 -8.23 -11.54 -4.96
C GLY A 25 -7.12 -11.92 -3.98
N ASP A 26 -6.79 -13.21 -3.95
CA ASP A 26 -5.76 -13.76 -3.07
C ASP A 26 -4.95 -14.84 -3.79
N ASP A 27 -3.79 -14.45 -4.32
CA ASP A 27 -2.86 -15.37 -4.96
C ASP A 27 -1.45 -15.10 -4.43
N GLN A 28 -0.86 -16.11 -3.81
CA GLN A 28 0.46 -16.01 -3.19
C GLN A 28 1.58 -15.70 -4.19
N SER A 29 1.40 -16.02 -5.48
CA SER A 29 2.37 -15.69 -6.54
C SER A 29 2.58 -14.19 -6.71
N TRP A 30 1.60 -13.37 -6.31
CA TRP A 30 1.68 -11.90 -6.39
C TRP A 30 2.71 -11.30 -5.43
N ALA A 31 3.22 -12.06 -4.48
CA ALA A 31 4.33 -11.65 -3.61
C ALA A 31 5.70 -11.70 -4.29
N ALA A 32 5.83 -12.41 -5.43
CA ALA A 32 7.12 -12.56 -6.08
C ALA A 32 7.66 -11.21 -6.59
N GLU A 33 8.94 -10.94 -6.37
CA GLU A 33 9.61 -9.71 -6.82
C GLU A 33 9.46 -9.53 -8.34
N ALA A 34 9.67 -10.60 -9.10
CA ALA A 34 9.58 -10.62 -10.56
C ALA A 34 8.15 -10.76 -11.12
N PHE A 35 7.11 -10.67 -10.29
CA PHE A 35 5.73 -10.73 -10.76
C PHE A 35 5.40 -9.48 -11.60
N ASP A 36 4.80 -9.68 -12.78
CA ASP A 36 4.35 -8.60 -13.65
C ASP A 36 2.98 -8.06 -13.19
N ASP A 37 3.01 -6.90 -12.54
CA ASP A 37 1.83 -6.15 -12.09
C ASP A 37 1.42 -5.02 -13.06
N SER A 38 1.90 -5.04 -14.30
CA SER A 38 1.61 -3.99 -15.28
C SER A 38 0.11 -3.79 -15.53
N GLN A 39 -0.67 -4.87 -15.42
CA GLN A 39 -2.13 -4.89 -15.63
C GLN A 39 -2.93 -4.52 -14.36
N TRP A 40 -2.28 -4.34 -13.22
CA TRP A 40 -2.96 -3.93 -12.00
C TRP A 40 -3.37 -2.46 -12.05
N ASP A 41 -4.48 -2.15 -11.38
CA ASP A 41 -4.95 -0.80 -11.20
C ASP A 41 -3.96 0.03 -10.38
N SER A 42 -4.12 1.35 -10.41
CA SER A 42 -3.36 2.26 -9.56
C SER A 42 -4.29 3.07 -8.67
N ILE A 43 -4.16 2.90 -7.35
CA ILE A 43 -4.99 3.61 -6.35
C ILE A 43 -4.13 4.29 -5.29
N ALA A 44 -4.65 5.35 -4.67
CA ALA A 44 -3.95 6.02 -3.60
C ALA A 44 -4.06 5.25 -2.27
N ALA A 45 -2.95 5.17 -1.55
CA ALA A 45 -2.88 4.76 -0.15
C ALA A 45 -2.16 5.83 0.69
N PRO A 46 -2.46 5.97 2.00
CA PRO A 46 -3.54 5.29 2.70
C PRO A 46 -4.93 5.74 2.20
N GLY A 47 -5.92 4.85 2.27
CA GLY A 47 -7.26 5.12 1.76
C GLY A 47 -8.09 3.84 1.64
N SER A 48 -9.41 3.98 1.42
CA SER A 48 -10.30 2.85 1.15
C SER A 48 -10.30 2.53 -0.35
N TRP A 49 -10.10 1.27 -0.73
CA TRP A 49 -10.27 0.85 -2.14
C TRP A 49 -11.71 1.05 -2.64
N GLN A 50 -12.70 1.15 -1.75
CA GLN A 50 -14.09 1.40 -2.14
C GLN A 50 -14.25 2.78 -2.80
N ASP A 51 -13.42 3.75 -2.43
CA ASP A 51 -13.40 5.09 -3.04
C ASP A 51 -12.89 5.05 -4.48
N TRP A 52 -12.25 3.94 -4.88
CA TRP A 52 -11.69 3.68 -6.21
C TRP A 52 -12.55 2.76 -7.07
N GLY A 53 -13.81 2.55 -6.70
CA GLY A 53 -14.78 1.78 -7.48
C GLY A 53 -14.96 0.32 -7.03
N TYR A 54 -14.20 -0.14 -6.05
CA TYR A 54 -14.34 -1.48 -5.45
C TYR A 54 -15.42 -1.52 -4.35
N ILE A 55 -16.56 -0.88 -4.59
CA ILE A 55 -17.64 -0.72 -3.61
C ILE A 55 -18.25 -2.08 -3.27
N GLY A 56 -18.37 -2.38 -1.98
CA GLY A 56 -18.97 -3.63 -1.50
C GLY A 56 -18.09 -4.88 -1.67
N TYR A 57 -16.88 -4.73 -2.23
CA TYR A 57 -15.89 -5.80 -2.22
C TYR A 57 -15.28 -5.93 -0.81
N ASN A 58 -15.60 -7.05 -0.15
CA ASN A 58 -15.26 -7.33 1.26
C ASN A 58 -14.36 -8.57 1.40
N SER A 59 -13.52 -8.84 0.42
CA SER A 59 -12.59 -9.97 0.44
C SER A 59 -11.14 -9.48 0.33
N TYR A 60 -10.22 -10.36 0.00
CA TYR A 60 -8.79 -10.09 -0.02
C TYR A 60 -8.38 -9.25 -1.23
N ALA A 61 -7.36 -8.43 -1.05
CA ALA A 61 -6.74 -7.64 -2.10
C ALA A 61 -5.26 -7.43 -1.78
N TRP A 62 -4.48 -7.11 -2.79
CA TRP A 62 -3.04 -6.93 -2.69
C TRP A 62 -2.63 -5.55 -3.18
N TYR A 63 -1.59 -5.02 -2.55
CA TYR A 63 -0.92 -3.78 -2.93
C TYR A 63 0.54 -4.08 -3.29
N ARG A 64 1.04 -3.47 -4.37
CA ARG A 64 2.45 -3.53 -4.77
C ARG A 64 2.99 -2.12 -5.02
N LYS A 65 4.24 -1.90 -4.62
CA LYS A 65 4.98 -0.64 -4.85
C LYS A 65 6.43 -0.96 -5.09
N GLU A 66 6.96 -0.42 -6.17
CA GLU A 66 8.38 -0.37 -6.45
C GLU A 66 8.93 0.90 -5.77
N VAL A 67 9.98 0.75 -4.95
CA VAL A 67 10.59 1.83 -4.15
C VAL A 67 12.04 2.01 -4.56
#